data_AF-A0A0G4KKI6-F1
#
_entry.id   AF-A0A0G4KKI6-F1
#
_cell.length_a   1.000
_cell.length_b   1.000
_cell.length_c   1.000
_cell.angle_alpha   90.00
_cell.angle_beta   90.00
_cell.angle_gamma   90.00
#
_symmetry.space_group_name_H-M   'P 1'
#
loop_
_entity.id
_entity.type
_entity.pdbx_description
1 polymer ?
#
loop_
_entity_poly.entity_id
_entity_poly.type
_entity_poly.pdbx_seq_one_letter_code
_entity_poly.pdbx_strand_id
1 'polypeptide(L)'
;MLGKSMEKLLTLPKEEFERYRHKYSDSITEDERNAEEAFHFSTLGDFLMRSQLDAYDKRLPGTGMFDLKTRAVVSIRMDAAQFKKGQGYEIRRRFGQWESFEREYYDMIRAAFLKYSLQVRMGRMDGIFVAFHNTQRIFGFQYIPLEEMDTALHGTDDRSLGDQEFKLSLHLLNEVLDRATKKFPGRTLRLHVETRPGDPPFTYIFARPVTSRRSSSIPSTLSRRACRPCLSPPPVHRSSTAPKQALTTMSLIRSLTQNPHPVASLYRGLTPNLIGN
;
A
#
# COMPACT_ATOMS: atom_id res chain seq x y z
N MET A 1 1.00 0.16 13.93
CA MET A 1 2.02 0.64 14.90
C MET A 1 3.40 0.90 14.29
N LEU A 2 3.94 0.07 13.39
CA LEU A 2 5.28 0.34 12.82
C LEU A 2 5.32 1.53 11.82
N GLY A 3 4.30 1.72 10.98
CA GLY A 3 4.22 2.85 10.03
C GLY A 3 4.30 4.21 10.72
N LYS A 4 3.38 4.47 11.66
CA LYS A 4 3.38 5.66 12.53
C LYS A 4 4.70 5.91 13.27
N SER A 5 5.39 4.84 13.70
CA SER A 5 6.71 4.98 14.32
C SER A 5 7.76 5.47 13.32
N MET A 6 7.75 4.97 12.09
CA MET A 6 8.64 5.44 11.04
C MET A 6 8.31 6.86 10.57
N GLU A 7 7.03 7.22 10.49
CA GLU A 7 6.60 8.60 10.22
C GLU A 7 7.17 9.56 11.28
N LYS A 8 7.01 9.23 12.57
CA LYS A 8 7.58 10.01 13.68
C LYS A 8 9.11 10.07 13.62
N LEU A 9 9.78 8.97 13.25
CA LEU A 9 11.23 8.96 13.06
C LEU A 9 11.71 9.95 11.98
N LEU A 10 10.89 10.15 10.94
CA LEU A 10 11.23 11.01 9.81
C LEU A 10 10.79 12.46 9.96
N THR A 11 9.91 12.74 10.94
CA THR A 11 9.30 14.07 11.13
C THR A 11 9.67 14.74 12.45
N LEU A 12 10.10 13.98 13.46
CA LEU A 12 10.48 14.52 14.77
C LEU A 12 12.00 14.59 14.94
N PRO A 13 12.50 15.54 15.74
CA PRO A 13 13.87 15.51 16.24
C PRO A 13 14.17 14.19 16.97
N LYS A 14 15.44 13.78 16.93
CA LYS A 14 15.88 12.50 17.50
C LYS A 14 15.50 12.39 18.98
N GLU A 15 15.76 13.43 19.74
CA GLU A 15 15.54 13.50 21.19
C GLU A 15 14.05 13.28 21.53
N GLU A 16 13.15 13.78 20.69
CA GLU A 16 11.72 13.59 20.84
C GLU A 16 11.29 12.19 20.39
N PHE A 17 11.83 11.71 19.27
CA PHE A 17 11.54 10.38 18.75
C PHE A 17 11.94 9.25 19.70
N GLU A 18 13.03 9.41 20.45
CA GLU A 18 13.53 8.41 21.41
C GLU A 18 12.45 7.98 22.43
N ARG A 19 11.56 8.90 22.80
CA ARG A 19 10.41 8.64 23.69
C ARG A 19 9.37 7.71 23.07
N TYR A 20 9.29 7.67 21.74
CA TYR A 20 8.37 6.82 20.96
C TYR A 20 8.91 5.42 20.66
N ARG A 21 10.09 5.05 21.18
CA ARG A 21 10.57 3.66 21.07
C ARG A 21 9.68 2.71 21.86
N HIS A 22 9.56 1.48 21.36
CA HIS A 22 8.78 0.42 22.02
C HIS A 22 9.19 0.18 23.49
N LYS A 23 10.46 0.42 23.87
CA LYS A 23 10.91 0.29 25.26
C LYS A 23 10.28 1.32 26.20
N TYR A 24 9.82 2.44 25.67
CA TYR A 24 9.25 3.57 26.39
C TYR A 24 7.76 3.76 26.07
N SER A 25 7.11 2.77 25.45
CA SER A 25 5.70 2.86 25.04
C SER A 25 4.74 3.17 26.18
N ASP A 26 5.12 2.82 27.41
CA ASP A 26 4.33 2.97 28.63
C ASP A 26 4.45 4.38 29.23
N SER A 27 5.42 5.17 28.75
CA SER A 27 5.67 6.56 29.20
C SER A 27 4.99 7.62 28.33
N ILE A 28 4.34 7.21 27.24
CA ILE A 28 3.59 8.11 26.36
C ILE A 28 2.15 8.16 26.84
N THR A 29 1.67 9.36 27.13
CA THR A 29 0.29 9.57 27.58
C THR A 29 -0.71 9.17 26.49
N GLU A 30 -1.92 8.76 26.89
CA GLU A 30 -3.00 8.47 25.92
C GLU A 30 -3.33 9.70 25.06
N ASP A 31 -3.20 10.91 25.60
CA ASP A 31 -3.41 12.16 24.87
C ASP A 31 -2.35 12.39 23.79
N GLU A 32 -1.07 12.16 24.08
CA GLU A 32 0.02 12.24 23.08
C GLU A 32 -0.06 11.12 22.03
N ARG A 33 -0.68 9.99 22.38
CA ARG A 33 -0.93 8.88 21.46
C ARG A 33 -2.07 9.20 20.49
N ASN A 34 -3.06 9.97 20.94
CA ASN A 34 -4.25 10.37 20.21
C ASN A 34 -4.20 11.83 19.71
N ALA A 35 -3.03 12.47 19.78
CA ALA A 35 -2.83 13.85 19.34
C ALA A 35 -3.36 14.08 17.91
N GLU A 36 -3.89 15.27 17.65
CA GLU A 36 -4.60 15.62 16.42
C GLU A 36 -3.74 15.33 15.18
N GLU A 37 -4.18 14.34 14.41
CA GLU A 37 -3.66 14.06 13.07
C GLU A 37 -4.34 14.99 12.06
N ALA A 38 -3.58 15.52 11.10
CA ALA A 38 -4.16 16.29 10.02
C ALA A 38 -4.99 15.37 9.11
N PHE A 39 -6.28 15.64 8.98
CA PHE A 39 -7.18 14.88 8.12
C PHE A 39 -7.72 15.73 6.98
N HIS A 40 -7.77 15.13 5.80
CA HIS A 40 -8.55 15.64 4.68
C HIS A 40 -9.81 14.80 4.49
N PHE A 41 -10.97 15.45 4.47
CA PHE A 41 -12.25 14.81 4.19
C PHE A 41 -12.69 15.14 2.76
N SER A 42 -13.02 14.10 2.00
CA SER A 42 -13.49 14.23 0.63
C SER A 42 -14.74 13.38 0.41
N THR A 43 -15.60 13.83 -0.50
CA THR A 43 -16.84 13.12 -0.85
C THR A 43 -16.82 12.69 -2.31
N LEU A 44 -17.28 11.47 -2.59
CA LEU A 44 -17.52 11.01 -3.95
C LEU A 44 -18.70 10.03 -3.96
N GLY A 45 -19.79 10.40 -4.64
CA GLY A 45 -21.06 9.67 -4.53
C GLY A 45 -21.54 9.67 -3.09
N ASP A 46 -21.88 8.50 -2.56
CA ASP A 46 -22.34 8.34 -1.18
C ASP A 46 -21.19 8.11 -0.19
N PHE A 47 -19.94 8.12 -0.65
CA PHE A 47 -18.77 7.99 0.23
C PHE A 47 -18.38 9.33 0.83
N LEU A 48 -18.22 9.34 2.15
CA LEU A 48 -17.35 10.26 2.88
C LEU A 48 -16.04 9.55 3.18
N MET A 49 -14.95 10.02 2.60
CA MET A 49 -13.62 9.47 2.75
C MET A 49 -12.77 10.38 3.64
N ARG A 50 -11.98 9.76 4.52
CA ARG A 50 -10.98 10.43 5.35
C ARG A 50 -9.59 9.98 4.92
N SER A 51 -8.74 10.93 4.54
CA SER A 51 -7.31 10.70 4.35
C SER A 51 -6.52 11.31 5.49
N GLN A 52 -5.64 10.53 6.10
CA GLN A 52 -4.58 11.06 6.95
C GLN A 52 -3.57 11.78 6.05
N LEU A 53 -3.06 12.92 6.50
CA LEU A 53 -2.04 13.71 5.83
C LEU A 53 -0.74 13.61 6.63
N ASP A 54 0.32 13.12 6.00
CA ASP A 54 1.56 12.81 6.72
C ASP A 54 2.48 14.03 6.86
N ALA A 55 2.68 14.80 5.78
CA ALA A 55 3.63 15.91 5.77
C ALA A 55 3.27 17.03 4.78
N TYR A 56 3.84 18.21 5.03
CA TYR A 56 3.72 19.41 4.21
C TYR A 56 5.09 20.04 3.99
N ASP A 57 5.38 20.48 2.76
CA ASP A 57 6.54 21.31 2.46
C ASP A 57 6.22 22.32 1.36
N LYS A 58 6.38 23.61 1.66
CA LYS A 58 6.10 24.72 0.73
C LYS A 58 6.96 24.74 -0.53
N ARG A 59 8.04 23.96 -0.60
CA ARG A 59 8.92 23.86 -1.77
C ARG A 59 8.33 22.92 -2.83
N LEU A 60 7.38 22.06 -2.46
CA LEU A 60 6.70 21.17 -3.40
C LEU A 60 5.62 21.93 -4.18
N PRO A 61 5.37 21.55 -5.45
CA PRO A 61 4.31 22.15 -6.25
C PRO A 61 2.92 21.79 -5.69
N GLY A 62 1.89 22.48 -6.18
CA GLY A 62 0.50 22.16 -5.86
C GLY A 62 0.12 22.56 -4.43
N THR A 63 -0.39 21.60 -3.65
CA THR A 63 -0.81 21.83 -2.26
C THR A 63 0.36 21.84 -1.27
N GLY A 64 1.52 21.29 -1.67
CA GLY A 64 2.66 21.03 -0.80
C GLY A 64 2.48 19.82 0.11
N MET A 65 1.34 19.12 0.04
CA MET A 65 1.02 17.97 0.89
C MET A 65 1.54 16.69 0.26
N PHE A 66 2.14 15.81 1.06
CA PHE A 66 2.65 14.53 0.58
C PHE A 66 2.59 13.45 1.64
N ASP A 67 2.60 12.22 1.15
CA ASP A 67 2.52 11.00 1.97
C ASP A 67 3.93 10.50 2.32
N LEU A 68 4.19 10.10 3.56
CA LEU A 68 5.48 9.54 3.96
C LEU A 68 5.43 8.02 3.84
N LYS A 69 6.43 7.44 3.16
CA LYS A 69 6.52 6.00 2.98
C LYS A 69 7.93 5.51 3.25
N THR A 70 8.02 4.31 3.80
CA THR A 70 9.29 3.61 3.93
C THR A 70 9.27 2.34 3.10
N ARG A 71 10.43 2.02 2.52
CA ARG A 71 10.61 0.84 1.69
C ARG A 71 11.85 0.09 2.13
N ALA A 72 11.61 -1.08 2.73
CA ALA A 72 12.67 -2.03 3.01
C ALA A 72 13.22 -2.59 1.68
N VAL A 73 14.54 -2.79 1.61
CA VAL A 73 15.18 -3.45 0.46
C VAL A 73 14.71 -4.89 0.26
N VAL A 74 14.85 -5.39 -0.96
CA VAL A 74 14.33 -6.70 -1.40
C VAL A 74 14.74 -7.85 -0.47
N SER A 75 15.96 -7.84 0.08
CA SER A 75 16.45 -8.87 0.99
C SER A 75 15.60 -8.99 2.26
N ILE A 76 15.09 -7.87 2.77
CA ILE A 76 14.22 -7.82 3.95
C ILE A 76 12.77 -8.13 3.57
N ARG A 77 12.31 -7.63 2.41
CA ARG A 77 10.93 -7.86 1.94
C ARG A 77 10.64 -9.32 1.63
N MET A 78 11.61 -10.06 1.09
CA MET A 78 11.45 -11.46 0.71
C MET A 78 11.55 -12.43 1.90
N ASP A 79 12.29 -12.06 2.94
CA ASP A 79 12.41 -12.86 4.17
C ASP A 79 12.39 -12.00 5.43
N ALA A 80 11.21 -11.45 5.73
CA ALA A 80 11.01 -10.62 6.92
C ALA A 80 11.22 -11.41 8.24
N ALA A 81 11.06 -12.74 8.23
CA ALA A 81 11.24 -13.58 9.41
C ALA A 81 12.72 -13.78 9.75
N GLN A 82 13.58 -13.88 8.74
CA GLN A 82 15.04 -13.98 8.90
C GLN A 82 15.75 -12.72 8.44
N PHE A 83 15.20 -11.55 8.79
CA PHE A 83 15.70 -10.25 8.38
C PHE A 83 17.20 -10.05 8.68
N LYS A 84 17.74 -10.69 9.71
CA LYS A 84 19.18 -10.67 10.07
C LYS A 84 20.09 -11.10 8.92
N LYS A 85 19.67 -12.06 8.09
CA LYS A 85 20.44 -12.51 6.92
C LYS A 85 20.49 -11.47 5.80
N GLY A 86 19.44 -10.66 5.69
CA GLY A 86 19.30 -9.64 4.65
C GLY A 86 19.90 -8.28 5.01
N GLN A 87 20.48 -8.10 6.20
CA GLN A 87 20.91 -6.80 6.70
C GLN A 87 22.06 -6.18 5.91
N GLY A 88 22.96 -6.98 5.33
CA GLY A 88 24.09 -6.44 4.56
C GLY A 88 23.72 -5.86 3.19
N TYR A 89 22.48 -6.06 2.73
CA TYR A 89 22.04 -5.57 1.42
C TYR A 89 21.74 -4.07 1.49
N GLU A 90 22.32 -3.32 0.55
CA GLU A 90 22.14 -1.88 0.43
C GLU A 90 22.02 -1.46 -1.03
N ILE A 91 21.51 -0.25 -1.25
CA ILE A 91 21.50 0.35 -2.59
C ILE A 91 22.86 1.02 -2.82
N ARG A 92 23.68 0.42 -3.70
CA ARG A 92 25.05 0.87 -3.98
C ARG A 92 25.20 1.50 -5.36
N ARG A 93 24.29 1.20 -6.28
CA ARG A 93 24.34 1.65 -7.68
C ARG A 93 22.98 2.10 -8.17
N ARG A 94 22.96 2.92 -9.23
CA ARG A 94 21.72 3.39 -9.84
C ARG A 94 20.98 2.29 -10.59
N PHE A 95 21.72 1.49 -11.36
CA PHE A 95 21.18 0.46 -12.27
C PHE A 95 21.66 -0.94 -11.91
N GLY A 96 20.91 -1.96 -12.29
CA GLY A 96 21.25 -3.37 -12.12
C GLY A 96 20.13 -4.19 -11.46
N GLN A 97 20.35 -5.50 -11.33
CA GLN A 97 19.35 -6.42 -10.76
C GLN A 97 19.40 -6.51 -9.23
N TRP A 98 20.54 -6.15 -8.64
CA TRP A 98 20.83 -6.27 -7.21
C TRP A 98 21.60 -5.05 -6.72
N GLU A 99 21.40 -4.71 -5.45
CA GLU A 99 22.00 -3.56 -4.77
C GLU A 99 21.81 -2.27 -5.56
N SER A 100 20.68 -2.15 -6.26
CA SER A 100 20.42 -1.09 -7.22
C SER A 100 19.11 -0.37 -6.93
N PHE A 101 19.12 0.94 -7.19
CA PHE A 101 17.92 1.76 -7.10
C PHE A 101 16.87 1.31 -8.13
N GLU A 102 17.29 1.05 -9.37
CA GLU A 102 16.43 0.54 -10.45
C GLU A 102 15.64 -0.69 -10.02
N ARG A 103 16.27 -1.65 -9.32
CA ARG A 103 15.56 -2.84 -8.83
C ARG A 103 14.50 -2.49 -7.80
N GLU A 104 14.85 -1.68 -6.80
CA GLU A 104 13.93 -1.33 -5.73
C GLU A 104 12.75 -0.49 -6.21
N TYR A 105 13.01 0.40 -7.17
CA TYR A 105 12.01 1.22 -7.86
C TYR A 105 11.11 0.37 -8.77
N TYR A 106 11.67 -0.52 -9.59
CA TYR A 106 10.90 -1.47 -10.40
C TYR A 106 9.96 -2.34 -9.57
N ASP A 107 10.47 -2.90 -8.47
CA ASP A 107 9.65 -3.67 -7.54
C ASP A 107 8.56 -2.78 -6.88
N MET A 108 8.78 -1.47 -6.77
CA MET A 108 7.84 -0.52 -6.14
C MET A 108 6.69 -0.19 -7.08
N ILE A 109 6.99 0.08 -8.36
CA ILE A 109 5.99 0.26 -9.41
C ILE A 109 5.02 -0.92 -9.39
N ARG A 110 5.55 -2.14 -9.41
CA ARG A 110 4.75 -3.36 -9.52
C ARG A 110 3.91 -3.66 -8.29
N ALA A 111 4.43 -3.38 -7.09
CA ALA A 111 3.81 -3.86 -5.85
C ALA A 111 3.03 -2.79 -5.09
N ALA A 112 3.32 -1.50 -5.32
CA ALA A 112 2.88 -0.44 -4.43
C ALA A 112 2.33 0.81 -5.13
N PHE A 113 2.80 1.15 -6.34
CA PHE A 113 2.39 2.41 -6.99
C PHE A 113 0.90 2.54 -7.19
N LEU A 114 0.20 1.48 -7.61
CA LEU A 114 -1.26 1.54 -7.74
C LEU A 114 -1.94 1.91 -6.41
N LYS A 115 -1.43 1.41 -5.27
CA LYS A 115 -1.96 1.77 -3.96
C LYS A 115 -1.63 3.22 -3.61
N TYR A 116 -0.38 3.63 -3.80
CA TYR A 116 0.06 4.97 -3.44
C TYR A 116 -0.63 6.04 -4.31
N SER A 117 -0.80 5.81 -5.61
CA SER A 117 -1.49 6.74 -6.49
C SER A 117 -2.96 6.94 -6.07
N LEU A 118 -3.64 5.88 -5.61
CA LEU A 118 -4.99 5.99 -5.05
C LEU A 118 -5.00 6.76 -3.72
N GLN A 119 -4.01 6.55 -2.84
CA GLN A 119 -3.89 7.29 -1.57
C GLN A 119 -3.64 8.78 -1.80
N VAL A 120 -2.73 9.11 -2.70
CA VAL A 120 -2.40 10.48 -3.09
C VAL A 120 -3.63 11.19 -3.66
N ARG A 121 -4.39 10.53 -4.55
CA ARG A 121 -5.66 11.06 -5.09
C ARG A 121 -6.73 11.26 -4.03
N MET A 122 -6.94 10.28 -3.17
CA MET A 122 -7.94 10.33 -2.09
C MET A 122 -7.63 11.46 -1.10
N GLY A 123 -6.34 11.67 -0.79
CA GLY A 123 -5.87 12.71 0.12
C GLY A 123 -5.62 14.07 -0.51
N ARG A 124 -5.80 14.21 -1.84
CA ARG A 124 -5.44 15.42 -2.60
C ARG A 124 -4.00 15.87 -2.35
N MET A 125 -3.09 14.90 -2.25
CA MET A 125 -1.66 15.12 -2.07
C MET A 125 -0.97 15.26 -3.44
N ASP A 126 0.24 15.81 -3.45
CA ASP A 126 1.03 16.04 -4.67
C ASP A 126 1.98 14.86 -5.00
N GLY A 127 2.18 13.95 -4.05
CA GLY A 127 3.04 12.79 -4.24
C GLY A 127 3.35 12.05 -2.95
N ILE A 128 4.38 11.20 -3.01
CA ILE A 128 4.92 10.49 -1.85
C ILE A 128 6.42 10.77 -1.68
N PHE A 129 6.90 10.68 -0.45
CA PHE A 129 8.31 10.70 -0.13
C PHE A 129 8.73 9.37 0.48
N VAL A 130 9.62 8.66 -0.21
CA VAL A 130 10.02 7.29 0.12
C VAL A 130 11.41 7.26 0.74
N ALA A 131 11.52 6.73 1.96
CA ALA A 131 12.80 6.39 2.59
C ALA A 131 13.16 4.92 2.32
N PHE A 132 14.29 4.67 1.63
CA PHE A 132 14.80 3.32 1.39
C PHE A 132 15.71 2.87 2.53
N HIS A 133 15.49 1.66 3.05
CA HIS A 133 16.20 1.21 4.24
C HIS A 133 16.39 -0.32 4.31
N ASN A 134 17.30 -0.76 5.18
CA ASN A 134 17.28 -2.10 5.75
C ASN A 134 16.89 -1.98 7.23
N THR A 135 17.12 -3.01 8.05
CA THR A 135 16.83 -2.94 9.49
C THR A 135 17.92 -2.24 10.30
N GLN A 136 19.04 -1.85 9.69
CA GLN A 136 20.17 -1.18 10.35
C GLN A 136 20.19 0.33 10.06
N ARG A 137 19.89 0.76 8.83
CA ARG A 137 19.98 2.16 8.40
C ARG A 137 19.06 2.49 7.22
N ILE A 138 18.86 3.80 7.04
CA ILE A 138 18.27 4.42 5.84
C ILE A 138 19.40 4.75 4.87
N PHE A 139 19.21 4.46 3.59
CA PHE A 139 20.21 4.63 2.53
C PHE A 139 20.00 5.88 1.70
N GLY A 140 18.76 6.33 1.60
CA GLY A 140 18.40 7.43 0.74
C GLY A 140 16.90 7.68 0.72
N PHE A 141 16.56 8.80 0.11
CA PHE A 141 15.20 9.29 0.00
C PHE A 141 14.87 9.62 -1.45
N GLN A 142 13.60 9.48 -1.82
CA GLN A 142 13.11 9.88 -3.11
C GLN A 142 11.72 10.49 -2.96
N TYR A 143 11.53 11.68 -3.50
CA TYR A 143 10.20 12.22 -3.76
C TYR A 143 9.71 11.69 -5.11
N ILE A 144 8.46 11.21 -5.14
CA ILE A 144 7.81 10.67 -6.33
C ILE A 144 6.48 11.44 -6.49
N PRO A 145 6.36 12.34 -7.47
CA PRO A 145 5.12 13.07 -7.72
C PRO A 145 4.04 12.13 -8.29
N LEU A 146 2.78 12.55 -8.20
CA LEU A 146 1.65 11.78 -8.74
C LEU A 146 1.81 11.51 -10.26
N GLU A 147 2.32 12.49 -11.00
CA GLU A 147 2.56 12.41 -12.44
C GLU A 147 3.60 11.34 -12.80
N GLU A 148 4.62 11.13 -11.96
CA GLU A 148 5.61 10.06 -12.14
C GLU A 148 4.98 8.69 -11.89
N MET A 149 4.08 8.58 -10.88
CA MET A 149 3.32 7.36 -10.66
C MET A 149 2.42 7.05 -11.84
N ASP A 150 1.74 8.06 -12.40
CA ASP A 150 0.89 7.88 -13.57
C ASP A 150 1.69 7.50 -14.81
N THR A 151 2.87 8.08 -15.00
CA THR A 151 3.79 7.68 -16.08
C THR A 151 4.16 6.21 -15.95
N ALA A 152 4.48 5.76 -14.74
CA ALA A 152 4.89 4.37 -14.49
C ALA A 152 3.73 3.36 -14.59
N LEU A 153 2.50 3.78 -14.24
CA LEU A 153 1.31 2.92 -14.26
C LEU A 153 0.64 2.91 -15.64
N HIS A 154 0.40 4.10 -16.20
CA HIS A 154 -0.44 4.32 -17.38
C HIS A 154 0.36 4.63 -18.64
N GLY A 155 1.66 4.93 -18.52
CA GLY A 155 2.51 5.33 -19.65
C GLY A 155 2.37 6.80 -20.06
N THR A 156 1.72 7.62 -19.23
CA THR A 156 1.52 9.06 -19.45
C THR A 156 1.56 9.82 -18.14
N ASP A 157 2.11 11.04 -18.15
CA ASP A 157 2.08 12.00 -17.05
C ASP A 157 0.76 12.78 -16.98
N ASP A 158 -0.13 12.62 -17.97
CA ASP A 158 -1.48 13.15 -17.90
C ASP A 158 -2.31 12.38 -16.86
N ARG A 159 -2.60 13.08 -15.77
CA ARG A 159 -3.39 12.58 -14.65
C ARG A 159 -4.83 12.23 -15.00
N SER A 160 -5.35 12.71 -16.14
CA SER A 160 -6.76 12.54 -16.52
C SER A 160 -7.19 11.07 -16.52
N LEU A 161 -6.34 10.18 -17.03
CA LEU A 161 -6.61 8.75 -17.09
C LEU A 161 -6.71 8.13 -15.70
N GLY A 162 -5.68 8.32 -14.85
CA GLY A 162 -5.68 7.78 -13.49
C GLY A 162 -6.79 8.38 -12.61
N ASP A 163 -7.14 9.65 -12.83
CA ASP A 163 -8.25 10.32 -12.12
C ASP A 163 -9.61 9.74 -12.53
N GLN A 164 -9.79 9.40 -13.82
CA GLN A 164 -10.99 8.71 -14.29
C GLN A 164 -11.05 7.28 -13.74
N GLU A 165 -9.96 6.52 -13.78
CA GLU A 165 -9.90 5.17 -13.22
C GLU A 165 -10.25 5.16 -11.72
N PHE A 166 -9.73 6.13 -10.95
CA PHE A 166 -10.06 6.29 -9.53
C PHE A 166 -11.55 6.55 -9.31
N LYS A 167 -12.13 7.50 -10.06
CA LYS A 167 -13.56 7.83 -9.98
C LYS A 167 -14.44 6.64 -10.36
N LEU A 168 -14.10 5.93 -11.43
CA LEU A 168 -14.83 4.75 -11.88
C LEU A 168 -14.77 3.63 -10.84
N SER A 169 -13.59 3.41 -10.25
CA SER A 169 -13.40 2.38 -9.21
C SER A 169 -14.26 2.63 -7.98
N LEU A 170 -14.33 3.89 -7.52
CA LEU A 170 -15.19 4.26 -6.41
C LEU A 170 -16.68 4.18 -6.76
N HIS A 171 -17.06 4.57 -7.98
CA HIS A 171 -18.44 4.43 -8.45
C HIS A 171 -18.88 2.95 -8.49
N LEU A 172 -18.05 2.05 -9.03
CA LEU A 172 -18.31 0.61 -9.01
C LEU A 172 -18.41 0.06 -7.59
N LEU A 173 -17.56 0.53 -6.68
CA LEU A 173 -17.65 0.15 -5.27
C LEU A 173 -18.98 0.63 -4.66
N ASN A 174 -19.42 1.86 -4.94
CA ASN A 174 -20.70 2.40 -4.48
C ASN A 174 -21.85 1.49 -4.90
N GLU A 175 -21.96 1.20 -6.20
CA GLU A 175 -22.97 0.30 -6.78
C GLU A 175 -23.02 -1.07 -6.11
N VAL A 176 -21.84 -1.64 -5.80
CA VAL A 176 -21.74 -2.92 -5.11
C VAL A 176 -22.27 -2.83 -3.69
N LEU A 177 -21.89 -1.78 -2.96
CA LEU A 177 -22.35 -1.56 -1.59
C LEU A 177 -23.85 -1.27 -1.53
N ASP A 178 -24.39 -0.50 -2.48
CA ASP A 178 -25.82 -0.20 -2.58
C ASP A 178 -26.64 -1.47 -2.82
N ARG A 179 -26.18 -2.34 -3.73
CA ARG A 179 -26.82 -3.64 -3.96
C ARG A 179 -26.76 -4.52 -2.71
N ALA A 180 -25.63 -4.52 -2.01
CA ALA A 180 -25.46 -5.32 -0.79
C ALA A 180 -26.35 -4.85 0.36
N THR A 181 -26.40 -3.54 0.59
CA THR A 181 -27.20 -2.91 1.67
C THR A 181 -28.69 -2.96 1.37
N LYS A 182 -29.11 -2.78 0.11
CA LYS A 182 -30.50 -2.98 -0.33
C LYS A 182 -30.97 -4.42 -0.13
N LYS A 183 -30.11 -5.40 -0.39
CA LYS A 183 -30.42 -6.82 -0.21
C LYS A 183 -30.52 -7.22 1.28
N PHE A 184 -29.76 -6.56 2.15
CA PHE A 184 -29.67 -6.88 3.57
C PHE A 184 -29.79 -5.62 4.45
N PRO A 185 -30.98 -4.99 4.50
CA PRO A 185 -31.17 -3.71 5.17
C PRO A 185 -30.93 -3.80 6.68
N GLY A 186 -30.24 -2.80 7.24
CA GLY A 186 -30.00 -2.67 8.68
C GLY A 186 -29.08 -3.75 9.29
N ARG A 187 -28.37 -4.53 8.47
CA ARG A 187 -27.49 -5.62 8.93
C ARG A 187 -26.03 -5.31 8.67
N THR A 188 -25.17 -5.70 9.63
CA THR A 188 -23.73 -5.73 9.41
C THR A 188 -23.38 -6.78 8.36
N LEU A 189 -22.65 -6.38 7.32
CA LEU A 189 -22.26 -7.25 6.22
C LEU A 189 -20.77 -7.58 6.27
N ARG A 190 -20.43 -8.81 5.91
CA ARG A 190 -19.08 -9.23 5.57
C ARG A 190 -18.99 -9.34 4.06
N LEU A 191 -18.07 -8.57 3.48
CA LEU A 191 -17.73 -8.64 2.07
C LEU A 191 -16.53 -9.57 1.86
N HIS A 192 -16.59 -10.41 0.84
CA HIS A 192 -15.48 -11.21 0.36
C HIS A 192 -15.29 -10.94 -1.12
N VAL A 193 -14.07 -10.57 -1.51
CA VAL A 193 -13.71 -10.24 -2.89
C VAL A 193 -12.73 -11.28 -3.39
N GLU A 194 -13.04 -11.92 -4.51
CA GLU A 194 -12.20 -12.93 -5.15
C GLU A 194 -12.03 -12.57 -6.63
N THR A 195 -10.81 -12.27 -7.04
CA THR A 195 -10.47 -12.10 -8.46
C THR A 195 -9.92 -13.40 -9.00
N ARG A 196 -10.55 -13.93 -10.05
CA ARG A 196 -10.10 -15.15 -10.73
C ARG A 196 -9.37 -14.81 -12.02
N PRO A 197 -8.25 -15.50 -12.31
CA PRO A 197 -7.62 -15.40 -13.62
C PRO A 197 -8.59 -15.93 -14.68
N GLY A 198 -8.69 -15.22 -15.79
CA GLY A 198 -9.55 -15.52 -16.94
C GLY A 198 -9.23 -14.57 -18.09
N ASP A 199 -9.86 -14.77 -19.25
CA ASP A 199 -9.78 -13.85 -20.38
C ASP A 199 -11.21 -13.48 -20.86
N PRO A 200 -11.75 -12.32 -20.42
CA PRO A 200 -11.15 -11.36 -19.49
C PRO A 200 -11.15 -11.87 -18.03
N PRO A 201 -10.33 -11.29 -17.13
CA PRO A 201 -10.37 -11.62 -15.70
C PRO A 201 -11.70 -11.20 -15.06
N PHE A 202 -12.16 -11.95 -14.06
CA PHE A 202 -13.43 -11.69 -13.38
C PHE A 202 -13.23 -11.50 -11.87
N THR A 203 -13.92 -10.52 -11.30
CA THR A 203 -13.96 -10.28 -9.85
C THR A 203 -15.33 -10.58 -9.29
N TYR A 204 -15.39 -11.51 -8.34
CA TYR A 204 -16.59 -11.83 -7.58
C TYR A 204 -16.59 -11.06 -6.27
N ILE A 205 -17.75 -10.51 -5.91
CA ILE A 205 -17.97 -9.85 -4.61
C ILE A 205 -19.15 -10.53 -3.93
N PHE A 206 -18.88 -11.18 -2.80
CA PHE A 206 -19.88 -11.86 -1.99
C PHE A 206 -20.20 -11.04 -0.75
N ALA A 207 -21.46 -10.65 -0.58
CA ALA A 207 -21.96 -10.00 0.64
C ALA A 207 -22.77 -11.00 1.47
N ARG A 208 -22.42 -11.15 2.76
CA ARG A 208 -23.14 -12.02 3.71
C ARG A 208 -23.42 -11.28 5.02
N PRO A 209 -24.62 -11.38 5.60
CA PRO A 209 -24.89 -10.81 6.91
C PRO A 209 -24.09 -11.54 8.00
N VAL A 210 -23.57 -10.79 8.97
CA VAL A 210 -22.91 -11.34 10.16
C VAL A 210 -23.99 -11.80 11.15
N THR A 211 -23.94 -13.07 11.57
CA THR A 211 -24.83 -13.58 12.62
C THR A 211 -24.27 -13.24 14.01
N SER A 212 -25.15 -12.91 14.95
CA SER A 212 -24.86 -12.34 16.28
C SER A 212 -23.83 -13.11 17.12
N ARG A 213 -23.59 -14.38 16.83
CA ARG A 213 -22.63 -15.24 17.54
C ARG A 213 -21.16 -15.03 17.12
N ARG A 214 -20.90 -14.20 16.10
CA ARG A 214 -19.55 -13.88 15.58
C ARG A 214 -19.25 -12.38 15.49
N SER A 215 -20.12 -11.52 16.02
CA SER A 215 -19.98 -10.06 15.90
C SER A 215 -18.82 -9.49 16.71
N SER A 216 -18.46 -10.12 17.83
CA SER A 216 -17.42 -9.65 18.77
C SER A 216 -16.03 -10.23 18.52
N SER A 217 -15.83 -10.98 17.43
CA SER A 217 -14.51 -11.46 17.03
C SER A 217 -14.27 -11.11 15.56
N ILE A 218 -13.92 -9.86 15.31
CA ILE A 218 -12.95 -9.59 14.25
C ILE A 218 -11.64 -10.10 14.85
N PRO A 219 -11.09 -11.26 14.43
CA PRO A 219 -9.80 -11.65 14.94
C PRO A 219 -8.81 -10.63 14.37
N SER A 220 -8.11 -9.91 15.25
CA SER A 220 -6.85 -9.22 14.92
C SER A 220 -5.77 -10.17 14.40
N THR A 221 -6.11 -11.46 14.30
CA THR A 221 -5.34 -12.56 13.76
C THR A 221 -6.03 -13.10 12.50
N LEU A 222 -5.60 -12.65 11.31
CA LEU A 222 -5.34 -13.59 10.22
C LEU A 222 -4.17 -14.50 10.65
N SER A 223 -4.39 -15.31 11.69
CA SER A 223 -3.46 -16.34 12.10
C SER A 223 -3.56 -17.46 11.08
N ARG A 224 -2.55 -17.52 10.22
CA ARG A 224 -1.90 -18.77 9.79
C ARG A 224 -2.82 -19.99 9.76
N ARG A 225 -3.77 -20.05 8.84
CA ARG A 225 -4.06 -21.34 8.21
C ARG A 225 -3.04 -21.52 7.12
N ALA A 226 -1.97 -22.23 7.48
CA ALA A 226 -0.95 -22.68 6.56
C ALA A 226 -1.64 -23.46 5.42
N CYS A 227 -1.72 -22.85 4.24
CA CYS A 227 -1.65 -23.64 3.02
C CYS A 227 -0.32 -24.39 3.12
N ARG A 228 -0.35 -25.72 3.14
CA ARG A 228 0.86 -26.55 3.09
C ARG A 228 1.73 -26.02 1.95
N PRO A 229 3.00 -25.64 2.20
CA PRO A 229 3.90 -25.32 1.12
C PRO A 229 4.21 -26.63 0.39
N CYS A 230 3.75 -26.76 -0.85
CA CYS A 230 4.45 -27.62 -1.80
C CYS A 230 5.87 -27.03 -1.94
N LEU A 231 6.80 -27.63 -1.20
CA LEU A 231 8.24 -27.39 -1.30
C LEU A 231 8.70 -27.78 -2.70
N SER A 232 8.65 -26.81 -3.59
CA SER A 232 9.55 -26.72 -4.73
C SER A 232 9.85 -25.24 -4.93
N PRO A 233 11.13 -24.83 -5.02
CA PRO A 233 11.45 -23.46 -5.37
C PRO A 233 10.78 -23.15 -6.71
N PRO A 234 10.10 -21.99 -6.87
CA PRO A 234 9.59 -21.61 -8.16
C PRO A 234 10.77 -21.59 -9.15
N PRO A 235 10.63 -22.17 -10.35
CA PRO A 235 11.67 -22.07 -11.35
C PRO A 235 11.95 -20.58 -11.59
N VAL A 236 13.22 -20.19 -11.45
CA VAL A 236 13.70 -18.88 -11.87
C VAL A 236 13.44 -18.80 -13.36
N HIS A 237 12.36 -18.12 -13.75
CA HIS A 237 12.11 -17.84 -15.16
C HIS A 237 13.12 -16.79 -15.60
N ARG A 238 14.24 -17.27 -16.15
CA ARG A 238 15.21 -16.45 -16.88
C ARG A 238 14.52 -16.00 -18.18
N SER A 239 13.92 -14.81 -18.19
CA SER A 239 13.69 -14.12 -19.46
C SER A 239 14.98 -13.41 -19.85
N SER A 240 15.75 -14.00 -20.75
CA SER A 240 16.91 -13.37 -21.41
C SER A 240 16.52 -12.36 -22.47
N THR A 241 15.35 -11.73 -22.36
CA THR A 241 14.83 -10.76 -23.32
C THR A 241 14.28 -9.57 -22.58
N ALA A 242 14.84 -8.40 -22.86
CA ALA A 242 14.28 -7.11 -22.45
C ALA A 242 12.82 -7.03 -22.94
N PRO A 243 11.87 -6.51 -22.13
CA PRO A 243 10.50 -6.36 -22.58
C PRO A 243 10.45 -5.33 -23.72
N LYS A 244 9.98 -5.77 -24.90
CA LYS A 244 9.76 -4.91 -26.08
C LYS A 244 8.49 -4.03 -25.98
N GLN A 245 7.75 -4.10 -24.88
CA GLN A 245 6.48 -3.39 -24.69
C GLN A 245 6.53 -2.50 -23.45
N ALA A 246 5.99 -1.29 -23.58
CA ALA A 246 5.86 -0.32 -22.50
C ALA A 246 5.01 -0.88 -21.35
N LEU A 247 5.37 -0.54 -20.12
CA LEU A 247 4.62 -0.89 -18.92
C LEU A 247 3.30 -0.09 -18.93
N THR A 248 2.18 -0.80 -19.04
CA THR A 248 0.81 -0.27 -18.96
C THR A 248 0.08 -0.88 -17.77
N THR A 249 -1.02 -0.26 -17.32
CA THR A 249 -1.88 -0.77 -16.23
C THR A 249 -2.31 -2.20 -16.47
N MET A 250 -2.64 -2.54 -17.72
CA MET A 250 -2.99 -3.90 -18.12
C MET A 250 -1.80 -4.86 -18.03
N SER A 251 -0.58 -4.41 -18.37
CA SER A 251 0.64 -5.23 -18.20
C SER A 251 0.99 -5.45 -16.73
N LEU A 252 0.77 -4.45 -15.87
CA LEU A 252 0.99 -4.50 -14.44
C LEU A 252 -0.04 -5.41 -13.76
N ILE A 253 -1.32 -5.27 -14.10
CA ILE A 253 -2.39 -6.16 -13.65
C ILE A 253 -2.11 -7.59 -14.10
N ARG A 254 -1.78 -7.81 -15.38
CA ARG A 254 -1.44 -9.14 -15.92
C ARG A 254 -0.25 -9.74 -15.17
N SER A 255 0.77 -8.94 -14.87
CA SER A 255 1.94 -9.42 -14.16
C SER A 255 1.74 -9.57 -12.64
N LEU A 256 0.80 -8.83 -12.06
CA LEU A 256 0.32 -9.05 -10.70
C LEU A 256 -0.49 -10.36 -10.63
N THR A 257 -1.32 -10.66 -11.62
CA THR A 257 -2.08 -11.92 -11.71
C THR A 257 -1.21 -13.16 -11.98
N GLN A 258 0.02 -12.98 -12.46
CA GLN A 258 1.01 -14.05 -12.61
C GLN A 258 1.74 -14.39 -11.29
N ASN A 259 1.56 -13.58 -10.24
CA ASN A 259 2.03 -13.94 -8.90
C ASN A 259 1.06 -14.98 -8.30
N PRO A 260 1.54 -16.10 -7.72
CA PRO A 260 0.67 -17.09 -7.09
C PRO A 260 -0.18 -16.53 -5.92
N HIS A 261 0.17 -15.36 -5.36
CA HIS A 261 -0.58 -14.70 -4.29
C HIS A 261 -0.74 -13.17 -4.49
N PRO A 262 -1.37 -12.69 -5.59
CA PRO A 262 -1.49 -11.26 -5.90
C PRO A 262 -2.24 -10.51 -4.80
N VAL A 263 -3.31 -11.15 -4.30
CA VAL A 263 -4.17 -10.63 -3.26
C VAL A 263 -3.43 -10.58 -1.92
N ALA A 264 -2.54 -11.50 -1.57
CA ALA A 264 -1.78 -11.40 -0.32
C ALA A 264 -0.83 -10.19 -0.31
N SER A 265 -0.29 -9.83 -1.47
CA SER A 265 0.53 -8.62 -1.65
C SER A 265 -0.29 -7.32 -1.55
N LEU A 266 -1.52 -7.30 -2.08
CA LEU A 266 -2.47 -6.19 -1.94
C LEU A 266 -3.07 -6.09 -0.52
N TYR A 267 -3.44 -7.23 0.08
CA TYR A 267 -4.23 -7.33 1.32
C TYR A 267 -3.40 -7.11 2.59
N ARG A 268 -2.10 -7.40 2.59
CA ARG A 268 -1.21 -7.00 3.69
C ARG A 268 -1.04 -5.48 3.82
N GLY A 269 -1.39 -4.71 2.79
CA GLY A 269 -1.26 -3.25 2.78
C GLY A 269 -2.56 -2.48 3.00
N LEU A 270 -3.74 -3.08 2.80
CA LEU A 270 -5.04 -2.42 2.88
C LEU A 270 -5.70 -2.47 4.26
N THR A 271 -5.28 -3.39 5.13
CA THR A 271 -5.90 -3.60 6.45
C THR A 271 -5.84 -2.42 7.43
N PRO A 272 -4.88 -1.47 7.41
CA PRO A 272 -4.92 -0.37 8.36
C PRO A 272 -5.81 0.83 7.95
N ASN A 273 -6.24 0.93 6.68
CA ASN A 273 -6.80 2.21 6.17
C ASN A 273 -8.28 2.17 5.79
N LEU A 274 -8.97 1.03 5.94
CA LEU A 274 -10.39 0.89 5.59
C LEU A 274 -11.32 0.64 6.79
N ILE A 275 -10.76 0.45 7.98
CA ILE A 275 -11.53 0.32 9.22
C ILE A 275 -10.94 1.34 10.18
N GLY A 276 -11.64 2.45 10.38
CA GLY A 276 -11.43 3.26 11.56
C GLY A 276 -11.84 2.42 12.77
N ASN A 277 -10.85 2.15 13.64
CA ASN A 277 -10.92 1.45 14.94
C ASN A 277 -11.70 0.13 14.99
#